data_AF-A0A661K6S2-F1
#
_entry.id   AF-A0A661K6S2-F1
#
_cell.length_a   1.000
_cell.length_b   1.000
_cell.length_c   1.000
_cell.angle_alpha   90.00
_cell.angle_beta   90.00
_cell.angle_gamma   90.00
#
_symmetry.space_group_name_H-M   'P 1'
#
loop_
_entity.id
_entity.type
_entity.pdbx_description
1 polymer ?
#
loop_
_entity_poly.entity_id
_entity_poly.type
_entity_poly.pdbx_seq_one_letter_code
_entity_poly.pdbx_strand_id
1 'polypeptide(L)'
;MNFASKIKVSTLLSVAIILVCFIFGLVGCSHTPWKSDTASSTSGELSSSSSGSAGKNTATGPLPKYYDFEDIPVPFELNIDKDESFIYQTTNFKAGVLVLSGRVDPSSVISFFSVTLPRENWKLLGGFR
;
A
#
# COMPACT_ATOMS: atom_id res chain seq x y z
N MET A 1 -14.58 -4.76 -45.27
CA MET A 1 -13.20 -4.88 -45.85
C MET A 1 -12.09 -4.41 -44.89
N ASN A 2 -12.36 -4.07 -43.62
CA ASN A 2 -11.41 -3.31 -42.79
C ASN A 2 -10.70 -4.13 -41.67
N PHE A 3 -11.00 -5.42 -41.51
CA PHE A 3 -10.50 -6.20 -40.37
C PHE A 3 -9.01 -6.57 -40.49
N ALA A 4 -8.56 -6.95 -41.69
CA ALA A 4 -7.17 -7.31 -41.95
C ALA A 4 -6.19 -6.11 -41.83
N SER A 5 -6.66 -4.90 -42.12
CA SER A 5 -5.87 -3.67 -41.97
C SER A 5 -5.69 -3.30 -40.49
N LYS A 6 -6.73 -3.46 -39.67
CA LYS A 6 -6.68 -3.17 -38.23
C LYS A 6 -5.72 -4.09 -37.48
N ILE A 7 -5.65 -5.37 -37.86
CA ILE A 7 -4.70 -6.34 -37.28
C ILE A 7 -3.26 -5.97 -37.65
N LYS A 8 -2.99 -5.67 -38.93
CA LYS A 8 -1.65 -5.25 -39.38
C LYS A 8 -1.19 -3.93 -38.75
N VAL A 9 -2.08 -2.95 -38.61
CA VAL A 9 -1.77 -1.66 -37.97
C VAL A 9 -1.48 -1.83 -36.47
N SER A 10 -2.24 -2.67 -35.77
CA SER A 10 -2.01 -2.94 -34.35
C SER A 10 -0.69 -3.67 -34.10
N THR A 11 -0.36 -4.68 -34.93
CA THR A 11 0.93 -5.38 -34.82
C THR A 11 2.11 -4.47 -35.19
N LEU A 12 1.96 -3.62 -36.21
CA LEU A 12 3.02 -2.67 -36.60
C LEU A 12 3.23 -1.58 -35.54
N LEU A 13 2.16 -1.09 -34.91
CA LEU A 13 2.24 -0.10 -33.83
C LEU A 13 2.89 -0.71 -32.57
N SER A 14 2.55 -1.95 -32.22
CA SER A 14 3.14 -2.65 -31.07
C SER A 14 4.63 -2.92 -31.26
N VAL A 15 5.05 -3.40 -32.44
CA VAL A 15 6.48 -3.64 -32.74
C VAL A 15 7.27 -2.33 -32.75
N ALA A 16 6.70 -1.24 -33.29
CA ALA A 16 7.36 0.07 -33.29
C ALA A 16 7.59 0.62 -31.88
N ILE A 17 6.63 0.45 -30.96
CA ILE A 17 6.75 0.88 -29.56
C ILE A 17 7.85 0.08 -28.83
N ILE A 18 7.89 -1.24 -29.01
CA ILE A 18 8.93 -2.09 -28.41
C ILE A 18 10.32 -1.69 -28.92
N LEU A 19 10.44 -1.41 -30.21
CA LEU A 19 11.70 -0.99 -30.82
C LEU A 19 12.18 0.36 -30.25
N VAL A 20 11.28 1.34 -30.08
CA VAL A 20 11.57 2.64 -29.46
C VAL A 20 11.99 2.51 -27.99
N CYS A 21 11.31 1.68 -27.20
CA CYS A 21 11.69 1.42 -25.81
C CYS A 21 13.09 0.79 -25.69
N PHE A 22 13.48 -0.05 -26.67
CA PHE A 22 14.81 -0.65 -26.70
C PHE A 22 15.91 0.37 -27.02
N ILE A 23 15.63 1.40 -27.84
CA ILE A 23 16.61 2.48 -28.11
C ILE A 23 16.78 3.39 -26.89
N PHE A 24 15.71 3.67 -26.14
CA PHE A 24 15.74 4.59 -24.98
C PHE A 24 16.21 3.93 -23.67
N GLY A 25 16.31 2.60 -23.61
CA GLY A 25 16.63 1.84 -22.39
C GLY A 25 18.12 1.76 -22.01
N LEU A 26 19.04 2.37 -22.77
CA LEU A 26 20.49 2.25 -22.52
C LEU A 26 21.13 3.47 -21.83
N VAL A 27 20.36 4.47 -21.40
CA VAL A 27 20.89 5.53 -20.52
C VAL A 27 20.63 5.15 -19.06
N GLY A 28 21.52 4.31 -18.53
CA GLY A 28 21.62 3.97 -17.12
C GLY A 28 22.78 4.70 -16.41
N CYS A 29 22.57 4.88 -15.09
CA CYS A 29 23.50 5.32 -14.01
C CYS A 29 23.61 6.86 -13.79
N SER A 30 23.28 7.40 -12.61
CA SER A 30 24.07 7.34 -11.34
C SER A 30 23.15 7.71 -10.13
N HIS A 31 23.06 7.05 -8.95
CA HIS A 31 24.01 6.95 -7.81
C HIS A 31 24.65 8.33 -7.48
N THR A 32 24.58 9.02 -6.33
CA THR A 32 24.24 8.89 -4.88
C THR A 32 24.20 10.35 -4.31
N PRO A 33 24.21 10.68 -3.00
CA PRO A 33 23.66 10.09 -1.77
C PRO A 33 22.72 11.06 -1.00
N TRP A 34 21.96 10.48 -0.08
CA TRP A 34 21.29 11.13 1.06
C TRP A 34 22.25 11.96 1.92
N LYS A 35 21.88 13.21 2.23
CA LYS A 35 22.49 14.04 3.29
C LYS A 35 21.39 14.48 4.26
N SER A 36 21.45 13.95 5.47
CA SER A 36 20.79 14.47 6.66
C SER A 36 21.69 15.48 7.37
N ASP A 37 21.04 16.26 8.24
CA ASP A 37 21.54 17.23 9.23
C ASP A 37 21.52 18.69 8.74
N THR A 38 21.05 19.71 9.48
CA THR A 38 20.36 19.85 10.77
C THR A 38 20.02 21.35 10.91
N ALA A 39 18.88 21.66 11.54
CA ALA A 39 18.47 22.92 12.17
C ALA A 39 18.22 24.18 11.30
N SER A 40 16.97 24.66 11.34
CA SER A 40 16.68 26.00 11.89
C SER A 40 15.19 26.19 12.19
N SER A 41 14.98 26.79 13.35
CA SER A 41 13.76 27.11 14.06
C SER A 41 12.71 27.88 13.23
N THR A 42 11.43 27.55 13.42
CA THR A 42 10.42 28.60 13.56
C THR A 42 9.31 28.16 14.50
N SER A 43 9.10 28.96 15.54
CA SER A 43 8.00 28.94 16.47
C SER A 43 6.71 29.37 15.79
N GLY A 44 5.62 28.63 15.99
CA GLY A 44 4.29 28.97 15.51
C GLY A 44 3.23 28.21 16.29
N GLU A 45 2.68 28.88 17.28
CA GLU A 45 1.51 28.52 18.10
C GLU A 45 0.25 28.38 17.23
N LEU A 46 -0.60 27.35 17.45
CA LEU A 46 -2.00 27.51 17.88
C LEU A 46 -2.80 26.19 17.85
N SER A 47 -3.36 25.88 19.03
CA SER A 47 -4.73 25.41 19.30
C SER A 47 -5.24 24.01 18.88
N SER A 48 -5.53 23.23 19.94
CA SER A 48 -6.86 22.64 20.28
C SER A 48 -7.50 21.69 19.25
N SER A 49 -7.89 20.44 19.57
CA SER A 49 -8.86 20.08 20.62
C SER A 49 -8.99 18.55 20.78
N SER A 50 -9.03 18.11 22.04
CA SER A 50 -9.84 17.03 22.65
C SER A 50 -9.94 15.61 22.06
N SER A 51 -9.46 14.68 22.91
CA SER A 51 -10.20 13.53 23.48
C SER A 51 -10.32 12.21 22.70
N GLY A 52 -9.52 11.25 23.18
CA GLY A 52 -9.68 9.81 23.02
C GLY A 52 -8.62 9.06 23.83
N SER A 53 -8.83 8.96 25.14
CA SER A 53 -7.94 8.27 26.08
C SER A 53 -8.18 6.76 26.07
N ALA A 54 -7.19 5.94 25.69
CA ALA A 54 -6.97 4.61 26.27
C ALA A 54 -5.59 4.04 25.85
N GLY A 55 -4.74 3.76 26.85
CA GLY A 55 -3.69 2.73 26.75
C GLY A 55 -2.35 3.12 26.12
N LYS A 56 -1.55 3.94 26.80
CA LYS A 56 -0.11 4.12 26.50
C LYS A 56 0.67 2.88 26.93
N ASN A 57 0.64 1.83 26.11
CA ASN A 57 1.76 0.90 26.04
C ASN A 57 2.73 1.48 25.00
N THR A 58 3.80 2.11 25.48
CA THR A 58 4.91 2.57 24.64
C THR A 58 5.66 1.37 24.08
N ALA A 59 5.13 0.80 23.00
CA ALA A 59 5.94 0.07 22.03
C ALA A 59 6.42 1.12 21.02
N THR A 60 7.68 1.52 21.12
CA THR A 60 8.39 2.33 20.11
C THR A 60 8.61 1.46 18.87
N GLY A 61 7.53 1.08 18.21
CA GLY A 61 7.50 0.35 16.95
C GLY A 61 6.70 1.15 15.92
N PRO A 62 6.87 0.86 14.62
CA PRO A 62 6.06 1.48 13.57
C PRO A 62 4.57 1.33 13.87
N LEU A 63 3.82 2.43 13.77
CA LEU A 63 2.37 2.39 13.94
C LEU A 63 1.74 1.58 12.79
N PRO A 64 0.71 0.76 13.07
CA PRO A 64 -0.02 0.07 12.02
C PRO A 64 -0.72 1.09 11.10
N LYS A 65 -0.84 0.73 9.83
CA LYS A 65 -1.53 1.52 8.81
C LYS A 65 -2.98 1.08 8.72
N TYR A 66 -3.84 2.00 8.32
CA TYR A 66 -5.23 1.71 8.00
C TYR A 66 -5.47 2.16 6.56
N TYR A 67 -6.21 1.35 5.82
CA TYR A 67 -6.64 1.67 4.46
C TYR A 67 -8.14 1.96 4.48
N ASP A 68 -8.91 1.37 3.59
CA ASP A 68 -10.33 1.62 3.43
C ASP A 68 -11.21 0.97 4.51
N PHE A 69 -10.67 0.01 5.25
CA PHE A 69 -11.28 -0.62 6.41
C PHE A 69 -10.62 -0.07 7.68
N GLU A 70 -11.37 0.72 8.45
CA GLU A 70 -10.89 1.42 9.65
C GLU A 70 -10.63 0.50 10.84
N ASP A 71 -11.15 -0.72 10.78
CA ASP A 71 -11.04 -1.78 11.79
C ASP A 71 -10.06 -2.89 11.40
N ILE A 72 -9.37 -2.75 10.25
CA ILE A 72 -8.36 -3.70 9.78
C ILE A 72 -6.99 -3.02 9.81
N PRO A 73 -6.22 -3.15 10.91
CA PRO A 73 -4.85 -2.66 10.98
C PRO A 73 -3.97 -3.48 10.04
N VAL A 74 -3.06 -2.81 9.34
CA VAL A 74 -2.09 -3.42 8.41
C VAL A 74 -0.67 -3.15 8.90
N PRO A 75 0.24 -4.15 8.89
CA PRO A 75 1.66 -3.95 9.19
C PRO A 75 2.28 -2.80 8.37
N PHE A 76 3.16 -2.04 8.99
CA PHE A 76 3.78 -0.87 8.35
C PHE A 76 4.61 -1.23 7.11
N GLU A 77 5.14 -2.46 7.08
CA GLU A 77 5.99 -3.03 6.04
C GLU A 77 5.23 -3.48 4.79
N LEU A 78 3.90 -3.66 4.89
CA LEU A 78 3.05 -4.07 3.77
C LEU A 78 2.44 -2.87 3.06
N ASN A 79 2.45 -2.83 1.73
CA ASN A 79 1.82 -1.79 0.93
C ASN A 79 0.68 -2.36 0.08
N ILE A 80 -0.32 -1.55 -0.21
CA ILE A 80 -1.48 -1.94 -1.02
C ILE A 80 -1.12 -1.94 -2.50
N ASP A 81 -1.48 -3.02 -3.19
CA ASP A 81 -1.54 -3.07 -4.64
C ASP A 81 -2.92 -2.57 -5.07
N LYS A 82 -3.02 -1.33 -5.54
CA LYS A 82 -4.30 -0.69 -5.87
C LYS A 82 -4.93 -1.24 -7.14
N ASP A 83 -4.15 -1.84 -8.02
CA ASP A 83 -4.64 -2.35 -9.30
C ASP A 83 -5.32 -3.71 -9.10
N GLU A 84 -4.81 -4.50 -8.14
CA GLU A 84 -5.36 -5.80 -7.75
C GLU A 84 -6.35 -5.72 -6.56
N SER A 85 -6.45 -4.56 -5.90
CA SER A 85 -7.41 -4.31 -4.82
C SER A 85 -8.69 -3.68 -5.36
N PHE A 86 -9.83 -4.06 -4.81
CA PHE A 86 -11.10 -3.41 -5.13
C PHE A 86 -12.02 -3.37 -3.93
N ILE A 87 -12.84 -2.32 -3.88
CA ILE A 87 -13.76 -2.08 -2.77
C ILE A 87 -15.09 -1.62 -3.33
N TYR A 88 -16.13 -2.20 -2.77
CA TYR A 88 -17.51 -1.85 -3.01
C TYR A 88 -18.11 -1.28 -1.72
N GLN A 89 -18.52 -0.03 -1.77
CA GLN A 89 -19.13 0.67 -0.65
C GLN A 89 -20.52 1.18 -1.04
N THR A 90 -21.48 0.91 -0.16
CA THR A 90 -22.83 1.49 -0.17
C THR A 90 -23.01 2.35 1.08
N THR A 91 -24.17 2.99 1.22
CA THR A 91 -24.50 3.75 2.43
C THR A 91 -24.47 2.91 3.70
N ASN A 92 -24.79 1.60 3.60
CA ASN A 92 -25.02 0.74 4.76
C ASN A 92 -23.96 -0.36 4.95
N PHE A 93 -23.11 -0.62 3.95
CA PHE A 93 -22.05 -1.63 4.08
C PHE A 93 -20.88 -1.35 3.14
N LYS A 94 -19.69 -1.83 3.53
CA LYS A 94 -18.45 -1.81 2.77
C LYS A 94 -17.89 -3.24 2.69
N ALA A 95 -17.49 -3.69 1.52
CA ALA A 95 -16.80 -4.96 1.31
C ALA A 95 -15.81 -4.86 0.16
N GLY A 96 -14.89 -5.81 0.05
CA GLY A 96 -13.88 -5.78 -1.01
C GLY A 96 -12.76 -6.77 -0.75
N VAL A 97 -11.73 -6.68 -1.57
CA VAL A 97 -10.48 -7.42 -1.45
C VAL A 97 -9.34 -6.43 -1.48
N LEU A 98 -8.46 -6.49 -0.46
CA LEU A 98 -7.20 -5.77 -0.45
C LEU A 98 -6.06 -6.74 -0.72
N VAL A 99 -5.25 -6.44 -1.73
CA VAL A 99 -4.01 -7.14 -2.04
C VAL A 99 -2.85 -6.33 -1.46
N LEU A 100 -2.07 -6.97 -0.60
CA LEU A 100 -0.96 -6.36 0.13
C LEU A 100 0.35 -7.04 -0.26
N SER A 101 1.40 -6.26 -0.48
CA SER A 101 2.73 -6.75 -0.84
C SER A 101 3.84 -6.12 0.02
N GLY A 102 4.89 -6.87 0.33
CA GLY A 102 6.03 -6.40 1.10
C GLY A 102 7.03 -7.52 1.41
N ARG A 103 8.19 -7.14 1.92
CA ARG A 103 9.24 -8.10 2.32
C ARG A 103 9.12 -8.42 3.81
N VAL A 104 8.22 -9.34 4.14
CA VAL A 104 7.93 -9.75 5.52
C VAL A 104 7.87 -11.25 5.63
N ASP A 105 8.22 -11.77 6.80
CA ASP A 105 8.02 -13.19 7.10
C ASP A 105 6.51 -13.49 7.23
N PRO A 106 5.98 -14.51 6.53
CA PRO A 106 4.55 -14.85 6.60
C PRO A 106 4.06 -15.13 8.02
N SER A 107 4.88 -15.75 8.87
CA SER A 107 4.52 -16.07 10.26
C SER A 107 4.37 -14.82 11.11
N SER A 108 5.18 -13.79 10.84
CA SER A 108 5.05 -12.48 11.47
C SER A 108 3.73 -11.81 11.12
N VAL A 109 3.29 -11.88 9.85
CA VAL A 109 2.00 -11.32 9.40
C VAL A 109 0.83 -12.04 10.07
N ILE A 110 0.86 -13.37 10.12
CA ILE A 110 -0.18 -14.16 10.80
C ILE A 110 -0.24 -13.79 12.29
N SER A 111 0.91 -13.68 12.94
CA SER A 111 1.00 -13.32 14.36
C SER A 111 0.48 -11.90 14.63
N PHE A 112 0.79 -10.96 13.73
CA PHE A 112 0.27 -9.60 13.80
C PHE A 112 -1.26 -9.60 13.80
N PHE A 113 -1.90 -10.18 12.78
CA PHE A 113 -3.37 -10.18 12.70
C PHE A 113 -4.03 -10.96 13.84
N SER A 114 -3.40 -12.02 14.32
CA SER A 114 -3.89 -12.80 15.47
C SER A 114 -3.94 -11.98 16.76
N VAL A 115 -3.07 -10.97 16.90
CA VAL A 115 -3.02 -10.08 18.08
C VAL A 115 -3.84 -8.81 17.86
N THR A 116 -3.81 -8.24 16.66
CA THR A 116 -4.41 -6.92 16.39
C THR A 116 -5.91 -7.00 16.14
N LEU A 117 -6.38 -7.97 15.35
CA LEU A 117 -7.80 -8.07 14.98
C LEU A 117 -8.73 -8.27 16.18
N PRO A 118 -8.41 -9.10 17.21
CA PRO A 118 -9.26 -9.20 18.40
C PRO A 118 -9.42 -7.88 19.17
N ARG A 119 -8.44 -6.96 19.09
CA ARG A 119 -8.55 -5.62 19.70
C ARG A 119 -9.55 -4.72 18.96
N GLU A 120 -9.76 -4.99 17.68
CA GLU A 120 -10.75 -4.34 16.82
C GLU A 120 -12.11 -5.09 16.83
N ASN A 121 -12.34 -5.94 17.85
CA ASN A 121 -13.56 -6.73 18.04
C ASN A 121 -13.79 -7.83 16.98
N TRP A 122 -12.77 -8.22 16.22
CA TRP A 122 -12.87 -9.35 15.30
C TRP A 122 -12.70 -10.68 16.04
N LYS A 123 -13.44 -11.70 15.60
CA LYS A 123 -13.36 -13.06 16.13
C LYS A 123 -12.82 -14.01 15.07
N LEU A 124 -11.77 -14.76 15.41
CA LEU A 124 -11.28 -15.85 14.56
C LEU A 124 -12.34 -16.96 14.50
N LEU A 125 -12.79 -17.28 13.28
CA LEU A 125 -13.78 -18.34 13.04
C LEU A 125 -13.15 -19.64 12.53
N GLY A 126 -11.98 -19.58 11.89
CA GLY A 126 -11.28 -20.73 11.33
C GLY A 126 -9.94 -20.36 10.70
N GLY A 127 -9.16 -21.37 10.32
CA GLY A 127 -7.84 -21.18 9.68
C GLY A 127 -7.36 -22.45 8.98
N PHE A 128 -6.38 -22.30 8.10
CA PHE A 128 -5.75 -23.39 7.36
C PHE A 128 -4.39 -23.73 8.00
N ARG A 129 -4.02 -25.02 8.00
CA ARG A 129 -2.76 -25.54 8.53
C ARG A 129 -2.05 -26.37 7.47
#